data_AF-A0A2J8MWK2-F1
#
_entry.id   AF-A0A2J8MWK2-F1
#
_cell.length_a   1.000
_cell.length_b   1.000
_cell.length_c   1.000
_cell.angle_alpha   90.00
_cell.angle_beta   90.00
_cell.angle_gamma   90.00
#
_symmetry.space_group_name_H-M   'P 1'
#
loop_
_entity.id
_entity.type
_entity.pdbx_description
1 polymer ?
#
loop_
_entity_poly.entity_id
_entity_poly.type
_entity_poly.pdbx_seq_one_letter_code
_entity_poly.pdbx_strand_id
1 'polypeptide(L)'
;KTMKSRYMELYDLNRDLLNGYKIRCNNHTELLGNLKAVNQAIQRAGRLRVGKPKNQVITACRDAIRSNNINTLFKIMRVGTASS
;
A
#
# COMPACT_ATOMS: atom_id res chain seq x y z
N LYS A 1 -49.19 -7.29 -0.96
CA LYS A 1 -48.19 -8.31 -0.56
C LYS A 1 -46.80 -8.07 -1.17
N THR A 2 -46.69 -7.55 -2.39
CA THR A 2 -45.41 -7.31 -3.09
C THR A 2 -44.54 -6.20 -2.49
N MET A 3 -45.11 -5.05 -2.11
CA MET A 3 -44.35 -3.91 -1.56
C MET A 3 -43.59 -4.28 -0.27
N LYS A 4 -44.23 -5.02 0.65
CA LYS A 4 -43.59 -5.48 1.89
C LYS A 4 -42.39 -6.40 1.62
N SER A 5 -42.49 -7.29 0.63
CA SER A 5 -41.37 -8.16 0.23
C SER A 5 -40.19 -7.34 -0.27
N ARG A 6 -40.45 -6.36 -1.16
CA ARG A 6 -39.40 -5.48 -1.71
C ARG A 6 -38.70 -4.66 -0.64
N TYR A 7 -39.43 -4.18 0.38
CA TYR A 7 -38.81 -3.49 1.50
C TYR A 7 -37.94 -4.42 2.37
N MET A 8 -38.32 -5.68 2.55
CA MET A 8 -37.48 -6.66 3.25
C MET A 8 -36.21 -6.97 2.46
N GLU A 9 -36.32 -7.19 1.15
CA GLU A 9 -35.16 -7.38 0.25
C GLU A 9 -34.19 -6.17 0.32
N LEU A 10 -34.73 -4.95 0.33
CA LEU A 10 -33.94 -3.73 0.44
C LEU A 10 -33.28 -3.58 1.81
N TYR A 11 -33.97 -4.00 2.88
CA TYR A 11 -33.41 -4.02 4.23
C TYR A 11 -32.22 -4.99 4.34
N ASP A 12 -32.37 -6.21 3.82
CA ASP A 12 -31.30 -7.20 3.82
C ASP A 12 -30.10 -6.73 2.97
N LEU A 13 -30.36 -6.19 1.78
CA LEU A 13 -29.31 -5.62 0.92
C LEU A 13 -28.56 -4.48 1.62
N ASN A 14 -29.28 -3.57 2.29
CA ASN A 14 -28.66 -2.48 3.03
C ASN A 14 -27.80 -2.98 4.18
N ARG A 15 -28.24 -4.02 4.89
CA ARG A 15 -27.46 -4.65 5.95
C ARG A 15 -26.16 -5.21 5.39
N ASP A 16 -26.22 -5.92 4.27
CA ASP A 16 -25.06 -6.52 3.63
C ASP A 16 -24.10 -5.46 3.06
N LEU A 17 -24.63 -4.39 2.47
CA LEU A 17 -23.85 -3.25 2.01
C LEU A 17 -23.11 -2.54 3.15
N LEU A 18 -23.77 -2.32 4.29
CA LEU A 18 -23.14 -1.69 5.46
C LEU A 18 -22.04 -2.58 6.03
N ASN A 19 -22.25 -3.90 6.06
CA ASN A 19 -21.21 -4.85 6.49
C ASN A 19 -20.01 -4.83 5.55
N GLY A 20 -20.24 -4.92 4.23
CA GLY A 20 -19.18 -4.82 3.23
C GLY A 20 -18.45 -3.48 3.25
N TYR A 21 -19.17 -2.38 3.50
CA TYR A 21 -18.60 -1.05 3.65
C TYR A 21 -17.62 -0.98 4.81
N LYS A 22 -18.00 -1.50 5.98
CA LYS A 22 -17.12 -1.54 7.17
C LYS A 22 -15.83 -2.31 6.89
N ILE A 23 -15.94 -3.50 6.29
CA ILE A 23 -14.76 -4.31 5.91
C ILE A 23 -13.88 -3.53 4.95
N ARG A 24 -14.46 -2.91 3.91
CA ARG A 24 -13.70 -2.13 2.93
C ARG A 24 -12.98 -0.95 3.57
N CYS A 25 -13.63 -0.23 4.48
CA CYS A 25 -13.02 0.90 5.19
C CYS A 25 -11.86 0.47 6.07
N ASN A 26 -11.98 -0.66 6.77
CA ASN A 26 -10.89 -1.21 7.58
C ASN A 26 -9.70 -1.57 6.70
N ASN A 27 -9.93 -2.35 5.64
CA ASN A 27 -8.88 -2.74 4.69
C ASN A 27 -8.21 -1.52 4.04
N HIS A 28 -9.00 -0.50 3.68
CA HIS A 28 -8.47 0.73 3.10
C HIS A 28 -7.58 1.49 4.07
N THR A 29 -7.99 1.61 5.34
CA THR A 29 -7.21 2.28 6.38
C THR A 29 -5.87 1.57 6.60
N GLU A 30 -5.88 0.25 6.69
CA GLU A 30 -4.66 -0.56 6.82
C GLU A 30 -3.75 -0.43 5.61
N LEU A 31 -4.32 -0.49 4.40
CA LEU A 31 -3.58 -0.33 3.15
C LEU A 31 -2.86 1.03 3.09
N LEU A 32 -3.54 2.11 3.44
CA LEU A 32 -2.92 3.44 3.50
C LEU A 32 -1.79 3.51 4.54
N GLY A 33 -1.98 2.87 5.69
CA GLY A 33 -0.94 2.72 6.71
C GLY A 33 0.30 2.02 6.18
N ASN A 34 0.11 0.89 5.48
CA ASN A 34 1.19 0.11 4.87
C ASN A 34 1.90 0.88 3.76
N LEU A 35 1.18 1.57 2.88
CA LEU A 35 1.78 2.41 1.84
C LEU A 35 2.60 3.58 2.43
N LYS A 36 2.14 4.16 3.54
CA LYS A 36 2.90 5.17 4.28
C LYS A 36 4.19 4.58 4.85
N ALA A 37 4.12 3.39 5.45
CA ALA A 37 5.28 2.69 6.00
C ALA A 37 6.33 2.38 4.92
N VAL A 38 5.90 1.89 3.74
CA VAL A 38 6.78 1.64 2.59
C VAL A 38 7.47 2.93 2.14
N ASN A 39 6.72 4.01 1.95
CA ASN A 39 7.30 5.30 1.56
C ASN A 39 8.29 5.85 2.60
N GLN A 40 7.98 5.70 3.89
CA GLN A 40 8.91 6.08 4.96
C GLN A 40 10.18 5.24 4.95
N ALA A 41 10.08 3.93 4.71
CA ALA A 41 11.24 3.05 4.62
C ALA A 41 12.18 3.48 3.48
N ILE A 42 11.64 3.79 2.29
CA ILE A 42 12.42 4.33 1.16
C ILE A 42 13.12 5.63 1.54
N GLN A 43 12.39 6.56 2.18
CA GLN A 43 12.96 7.84 2.60
C GLN A 43 14.06 7.66 3.64
N ARG A 44 13.87 6.77 4.62
CA ARG A 44 14.89 6.44 5.64
C ARG A 44 16.16 5.88 4.98
N ALA A 45 16.02 4.96 4.04
CA ALA A 45 17.17 4.43 3.28
C ALA A 45 17.91 5.51 2.48
N GLY A 46 17.19 6.48 1.90
CA GLY A 46 17.79 7.64 1.24
C GLY A 46 18.49 8.59 2.21
N ARG A 47 17.92 8.85 3.39
CA ARG A 47 18.46 9.78 4.40
C ARG A 47 19.75 9.30 5.06
N LEU A 48 20.05 8.00 4.99
CA LEU A 48 21.34 7.44 5.41
C LEU A 48 22.50 7.85 4.47
N ARG A 49 22.21 8.54 3.36
CA ARG A 49 23.17 8.96 2.34
C ARG A 49 23.05 10.47 2.08
N VAL A 50 24.14 11.08 1.63
CA VAL A 50 24.23 12.54 1.39
C VAL A 50 24.48 12.81 -0.09
N GLY A 51 23.82 13.84 -0.64
CA GLY A 51 24.03 14.27 -2.02
C GLY A 51 23.43 13.33 -3.08
N LYS A 52 24.15 13.12 -4.19
CA LYS A 52 23.68 12.34 -5.36
C LYS A 52 23.26 10.89 -5.02
N PRO A 53 23.98 10.13 -4.18
CA PRO A 53 23.58 8.76 -3.79
C PRO A 53 22.22 8.64 -3.11
N LYS A 54 21.77 9.67 -2.38
CA LYS A 54 20.43 9.69 -1.77
C LYS A 54 19.34 9.58 -2.83
N ASN A 55 19.43 10.40 -3.88
CA ASN A 55 18.44 10.44 -4.94
C ASN A 55 18.47 9.15 -5.77
N GLN A 56 19.66 8.59 -6.02
CA GLN A 56 19.82 7.31 -6.72
C GLN A 56 19.13 6.16 -5.99
N VAL A 57 19.32 6.05 -4.67
CA VAL A 57 18.65 5.01 -3.86
C VAL A 57 17.14 5.16 -3.88
N ILE A 58 16.62 6.39 -3.76
CA ILE A 58 15.17 6.62 -3.78
C ILE A 58 14.55 6.17 -5.11
N THR A 59 15.18 6.52 -6.24
CA THR A 59 14.72 6.11 -7.57
C THR A 59 14.79 4.60 -7.74
N ALA A 60 15.94 3.99 -7.42
CA ALA A 60 16.15 2.55 -7.56
C ALA A 60 15.19 1.73 -6.68
N CYS A 61 14.91 2.17 -5.44
CA CYS A 61 13.90 1.54 -4.59
C CYS A 61 12.49 1.57 -5.22
N ARG A 62 12.11 2.69 -5.85
CA ARG A 62 10.80 2.81 -6.52
C ARG A 62 10.70 1.89 -7.74
N ASP A 63 11.78 1.76 -8.51
CA ASP A 63 11.81 0.87 -9.67
C ASP A 63 11.79 -0.62 -9.25
N ALA A 64 12.48 -0.97 -8.16
CA ALA A 64 12.42 -2.31 -7.58
C ALA A 64 11.00 -2.67 -7.08
N ILE A 65 10.27 -1.70 -6.50
CA ILE A 65 8.87 -1.89 -6.10
C ILE A 65 7.96 -2.05 -7.33
N ARG A 66 8.13 -1.23 -8.38
CA ARG A 66 7.33 -1.33 -9.61
C ARG A 66 7.52 -2.67 -10.32
N SER A 67 8.73 -3.23 -10.26
CA SER A 67 9.06 -4.56 -10.81
C SER A 67 8.80 -5.71 -9.83
N ASN A 68 8.22 -5.44 -8.66
CA ASN A 68 7.95 -6.41 -7.60
C ASN A 68 9.20 -7.24 -7.17
N ASN A 69 10.39 -6.66 -7.29
CA ASN A 69 11.66 -7.32 -6.95
C ASN A 69 12.14 -6.93 -5.55
N ILE A 70 11.58 -7.62 -4.55
CA ILE A 70 11.81 -7.36 -3.12
C ILE A 70 13.28 -7.62 -2.71
N ASN A 71 13.91 -8.63 -3.30
CA ASN A 71 15.32 -8.95 -3.03
C ASN A 71 16.23 -7.78 -3.44
N THR A 72 16.00 -7.23 -4.62
CA THR A 72 16.73 -6.07 -5.13
C THR A 72 16.43 -4.82 -4.31
N LEU A 73 15.18 -4.61 -3.88
CA LEU A 73 14.82 -3.51 -2.96
C LEU A 73 15.67 -3.55 -1.68
N PHE A 74 15.72 -4.70 -1.00
CA PHE A 74 16.52 -4.83 0.23
C PHE A 74 18.02 -4.73 -0.02
N LYS A 75 18.52 -5.16 -1.19
CA LYS A 75 19.92 -4.96 -1.59
C LYS A 75 20.23 -3.46 -1.73
N ILE A 76 19.42 -2.73 -2.51
CA ILE A 76 19.57 -1.29 -2.71
C ILE A 76 19.52 -0.54 -1.37
N MET A 77 18.58 -0.88 -0.48
CA MET A 77 18.49 -0.21 0.82
C MET A 77 19.75 -0.43 1.68
N ARG A 78 20.29 -1.65 1.68
CA ARG A 78 21.50 -2.03 2.44
C ARG A 78 22.76 -1.42 1.86
N VAL A 79 23.09 -1.69 0.59
CA VAL A 79 24.39 -1.33 -0.01
C VAL A 79 24.35 -0.09 -0.89
N GLY A 80 23.16 0.34 -1.35
CA GLY A 80 22.99 1.57 -2.14
C GLY A 80 23.00 1.37 -3.65
N THR A 81 23.25 0.15 -4.13
CA THR A 81 23.33 -0.20 -5.55
C THR A 81 22.51 -1.46 -5.84
N ALA A 82 21.97 -1.54 -7.07
CA ALA A 82 21.34 -2.77 -7.57
C ALA A 82 22.39 -3.73 -8.17
N SER A 83 23.41 -3.16 -8.81
CA SER A 83 24.55 -3.88 -9.39
C SER A 83 25.57 -4.30 -8.32
N SER A 84 26.29 -5.39 -8.59
CA SER A 84 27.49 -5.79 -7.84
C SER A 84 28.63 -4.80 -8.05
#